data_AF-A0AAV0YC50-F1
#
_entry.id   AF-A0AAV0YC50-F1
#
_cell.length_a   1.000
_cell.length_b   1.000
_cell.length_c   1.000
_cell.angle_alpha   90.00
_cell.angle_beta   90.00
_cell.angle_gamma   90.00
#
_symmetry.space_group_name_H-M   'P 1'
#
loop_
_entity.id
_entity.type
_entity.pdbx_description
1 polymer ?
#
loop_
_entity_poly.entity_id
_entity_poly.type
_entity_poly.pdbx_seq_one_letter_code
_entity_poly.pdbx_strand_id
1 'polypeptide(L)'
;MTKRINQDKLEHFFGIVRQACGSNQHPDPKQFVQIYRLLSCYSLIKPPRGSNVDGGEVIKTLLDIQINNSEDIHKKFNYTI
;
A
#
# COMPACT_ATOMS: atom_id res chain seq x y z
N MET A 1 5.79 -21.61 -20.52
CA MET A 1 6.68 -20.64 -19.83
C MET A 1 6.43 -19.18 -20.24
N THR A 2 5.70 -18.90 -21.33
CA THR A 2 5.40 -17.55 -21.86
C THR A 2 4.33 -16.74 -21.10
N LYS A 3 3.59 -17.37 -20.17
CA LYS A 3 2.47 -16.77 -19.41
C LYS A 3 2.83 -15.50 -18.61
N ARG A 4 4.12 -15.22 -18.39
CA ARG A 4 4.59 -14.03 -17.66
C ARG A 4 5.04 -12.89 -18.57
N ILE A 5 5.11 -13.13 -19.88
CA ILE A 5 5.57 -12.17 -20.90
C ILE A 5 4.35 -11.77 -21.74
N ASN A 6 3.31 -11.28 -21.06
CA ASN A 6 2.10 -10.78 -21.70
C ASN A 6 1.44 -9.69 -20.83
N GLN A 7 0.41 -9.04 -21.37
CA GLN A 7 -0.32 -7.95 -20.71
C GLN A 7 -1.44 -8.44 -19.76
N ASP A 8 -1.72 -9.74 -19.70
CA ASP A 8 -2.84 -10.31 -18.92
C ASP A 8 -2.80 -9.88 -17.45
N LYS A 9 -1.60 -9.78 -16.86
CA LYS A 9 -1.44 -9.36 -15.46
C LYS A 9 -1.83 -7.90 -15.24
N LEU A 10 -1.55 -7.05 -16.22
CA LEU A 10 -1.90 -5.64 -16.20
C LEU A 10 -3.41 -5.46 -16.42
N GLU A 11 -3.99 -6.19 -17.38
CA GLU A 11 -5.44 -6.18 -17.62
C GLU A 11 -6.22 -6.69 -16.41
N HIS A 12 -5.73 -7.75 -15.77
CA HIS A 12 -6.31 -8.29 -14.55
C HIS A 12 -6.28 -7.25 -13.42
N PHE A 13 -5.18 -6.51 -13.26
CA PHE A 13 -5.10 -5.42 -12.30
C PHE A 13 -6.15 -4.33 -12.58
N PHE A 14 -6.32 -3.89 -13.83
CA PHE A 14 -7.38 -2.94 -14.18
C PHE A 14 -8.79 -3.49 -13.91
N GLY A 15 -8.98 -4.80 -14.07
CA GLY A 15 -10.21 -5.48 -13.68
C GLY A 15 -10.49 -5.37 -12.18
N ILE A 16 -9.48 -5.60 -11.33
CA ILE A 16 -9.59 -5.46 -9.87
C ILE A 16 -9.95 -4.02 -9.50
N VAL A 17 -9.30 -3.02 -10.09
CA VAL A 17 -9.58 -1.60 -9.79
C VAL A 17 -11.02 -1.24 -10.14
N ARG A 18 -11.53 -1.67 -11.30
CA ARG A 18 -12.94 -1.44 -11.68
C ARG A 18 -13.92 -2.14 -10.74
N GLN A 19 -13.62 -3.37 -10.31
CA GLN A 19 -14.46 -4.09 -9.34
C GLN A 19 -14.48 -3.41 -7.97
N ALA A 20 -13.36 -2.85 -7.52
CA ALA A 20 -13.27 -2.10 -6.27
C ALA A 20 -14.15 -0.84 -6.26
N CYS A 21 -14.47 -0.28 -7.45
CA CYS A 21 -15.39 0.84 -7.62
C CYS A 21 -16.88 0.44 -7.64
N GLY A 22 -17.21 -0.85 -7.53
CA GLY A 22 -18.59 -1.35 -7.56
C GLY A 22 -19.31 -1.02 -8.87
N SER A 23 -20.38 -0.22 -8.79
CA SER A 23 -21.18 0.20 -9.97
C SER A 23 -20.45 1.22 -10.86
N ASN A 24 -19.39 1.86 -10.38
CA ASN A 24 -18.64 2.84 -11.18
C ASN A 24 -17.59 2.13 -12.06
N GLN A 25 -17.99 1.78 -13.28
CA GLN A 25 -17.14 1.08 -14.26
C GLN A 25 -16.03 1.95 -14.87
N HIS A 26 -16.11 3.28 -14.68
CA HIS A 26 -15.17 4.25 -15.24
C HIS A 26 -14.67 5.21 -14.14
N PRO A 27 -13.78 4.73 -13.25
CA PRO A 27 -13.22 5.58 -12.20
C PRO A 27 -12.48 6.79 -12.80
N ASP A 28 -12.71 7.95 -12.20
CA ASP A 28 -11.91 9.15 -12.47
C ASP A 28 -10.44 8.90 -12.10
N PRO A 29 -9.46 9.53 -12.77
CA PRO A 29 -8.05 9.46 -12.40
C PRO A 29 -7.76 9.57 -10.90
N LYS A 30 -8.47 10.42 -10.15
CA LYS A 30 -8.27 10.53 -8.70
C LYS A 30 -8.68 9.25 -7.95
N GLN A 31 -9.80 8.64 -8.34
CA GLN A 31 -10.29 7.40 -7.75
C GLN A 31 -9.35 6.23 -8.09
N PHE A 32 -8.85 6.19 -9.33
CA PHE A 32 -7.86 5.20 -9.75
C PHE A 32 -6.61 5.26 -8.86
N VAL A 33 -6.05 6.46 -8.65
CA VAL A 33 -4.87 6.66 -7.81
C VAL A 33 -5.14 6.27 -6.35
N GLN A 34 -6.31 6.58 -5.81
CA GLN A 34 -6.68 6.17 -4.45
C GLN A 34 -6.72 4.65 -4.29
N ILE A 35 -7.36 3.94 -5.23
CA ILE A 35 -7.46 2.48 -5.19
C ILE A 35 -6.10 1.83 -5.41
N TYR A 36 -5.29 2.37 -6.33
CA TYR A 36 -3.92 1.93 -6.55
C TYR A 36 -3.11 1.99 -5.23
N ARG A 37 -3.12 3.14 -4.55
CA ARG A 37 -2.43 3.31 -3.25
C ARG A 37 -2.92 2.30 -2.22
N LEU A 38 -4.23 2.12 -2.11
CA LEU A 38 -4.82 1.16 -1.18
C LEU A 38 -4.34 -0.28 -1.46
N LEU A 39 -4.39 -0.72 -2.72
CA LEU A 39 -3.97 -2.07 -3.11
C LEU A 39 -2.46 -2.29 -2.94
N SER A 40 -1.64 -1.27 -3.20
CA SER A 40 -0.19 -1.32 -2.97
C SER A 40 0.17 -1.47 -1.50
N CYS A 41 -0.59 -0.86 -0.59
CA CYS A 41 -0.36 -0.99 0.85
C CYS A 41 -1.03 -2.23 1.46
N TYR A 42 -2.03 -2.83 0.80
CA TYR A 42 -2.79 -3.95 1.33
C TYR A 42 -1.91 -5.18 1.65
N SER A 43 -0.90 -5.46 0.83
CA SER A 43 0.04 -6.56 1.05
C SER A 43 0.96 -6.34 2.25
N LEU A 44 1.24 -5.09 2.61
CA LEU A 44 2.06 -4.74 3.77
C LEU A 44 1.26 -4.89 5.06
N ILE A 45 -0.03 -4.55 5.01
CA ILE A 45 -0.90 -4.51 6.18
C ILE A 45 -1.44 -5.91 6.52
N LYS A 46 -1.63 -6.76 5.51
CA LYS A 46 -2.17 -8.10 5.72
C LYS A 46 -1.04 -9.08 6.08
N PRO A 47 -1.05 -9.64 7.32
CA PRO A 47 -0.07 -10.64 7.69
C PRO A 47 -0.18 -11.88 6.79
N PRO A 48 0.92 -12.57 6.49
CA PRO A 48 0.89 -13.85 5.79
C PRO A 48 -0.04 -14.84 6.51
N ARG A 49 -0.70 -15.71 5.74
CA ARG A 49 -1.60 -16.72 6.31
C ARG A 49 -0.80 -17.66 7.23
N GLY A 50 -1.17 -17.70 8.51
CA GLY A 50 -0.43 -18.44 9.55
C GLY A 50 0.65 -17.64 10.28
N SER A 51 0.73 -16.33 10.04
CA SER A 51 1.54 -15.41 10.85
C SER A 51 0.93 -15.26 12.25
N ASN A 52 1.80 -15.11 13.25
CA ASN A 52 1.42 -14.81 14.64
C ASN A 52 1.26 -13.29 14.89
N VAL A 53 1.48 -12.47 13.85
CA VAL A 53 1.40 -11.00 13.94
C VAL A 53 -0.01 -10.56 13.58
N ASP A 54 -0.61 -9.72 14.42
CA ASP A 54 -1.91 -9.11 14.15
C ASP A 54 -1.80 -7.97 13.11
N GLY A 55 -2.79 -7.86 12.22
CA GLY A 55 -2.79 -6.83 11.18
C GLY A 55 -2.82 -5.41 11.74
N GLY A 56 -3.49 -5.19 12.87
CA GLY A 56 -3.52 -3.89 13.54
C GLY A 56 -2.16 -3.47 14.08
N GLU A 57 -1.37 -4.43 14.59
CA GLU A 57 -0.02 -4.19 15.09
C GLU A 57 0.94 -3.80 13.97
N VAL A 58 0.80 -4.40 12.78
CA VAL A 58 1.59 -4.02 11.59
C VAL A 58 1.30 -2.59 11.16
N ILE A 59 0.02 -2.19 11.11
CA ILE A 59 -0.36 -0.81 10.78
C ILE A 59 0.22 0.16 11.80
N LYS A 60 0.06 -0.14 13.09
CA LYS A 60 0.57 0.70 14.18
C LYS A 60 2.08 0.90 14.04
N THR A 61 2.82 -0.19 13.83
CA THR A 61 4.28 -0.13 13.64
C THR A 61 4.67 0.70 12.42
N LEU A 62 3.97 0.55 11.28
CA LEU A 62 4.25 1.34 10.07
C LEU A 62 3.97 2.85 10.26
N LEU A 63 2.97 3.20 11.06
CA LEU A 63 2.67 4.59 11.42
C LEU A 63 3.69 5.18 12.40
N ASP A 64 4.10 4.40 13.41
CA ASP A 64 5.05 4.83 14.43
C ASP A 64 6.46 5.06 13.84
N ILE A 65 6.86 4.30 12.80
CA ILE A 65 8.12 4.55 12.06
C ILE A 65 8.15 5.97 11.47
N GLN A 66 7.02 6.51 11.01
CA GLN A 66 6.99 7.86 10.44
C GLN A 66 7.24 8.92 11.53
N ILE A 67 6.71 8.73 12.73
CA ILE A 67 6.81 9.68 13.84
C ILE A 67 8.24 9.74 14.37
N ASN A 68 8.87 8.59 14.60
CA ASN A 68 10.23 8.52 15.15
C ASN A 68 11.28 9.12 14.20
N ASN A 69 11.13 8.92 12.89
CA ASN A 69 12.03 9.53 11.90
C ASN A 69 12.00 11.07 11.94
N SER A 70 10.85 11.69 12.23
CA SER A 70 10.74 13.15 12.40
C SER A 70 11.42 13.64 13.67
N GLU A 71 11.28 12.94 14.81
CA GLU A 71 11.93 13.33 16.07
C GLU A 71 13.45 13.15 16.01
N ASP A 72 13.93 12.09 15.35
CA ASP A 72 15.36 11.83 15.16
C ASP A 72 16.00 12.86 14.22
N ILE A 73 15.28 13.38 13.22
CA ILE A 73 15.75 14.50 12.40
C ILE A 73 15.96 15.75 13.27
N HIS A 74 14.99 16.10 14.13
CA HIS A 74 15.11 17.27 15.02
C HIS A 74 16.23 17.11 16.06
N LYS A 75 16.46 15.90 16.60
CA LYS A 75 17.63 15.63 17.45
C LYS A 75 18.94 15.80 16.69
N LYS A 76 19.03 15.31 15.45
CA LYS A 76 20.25 15.40 14.63
C LYS A 76 20.63 16.86 14.29
N PHE A 77 19.65 17.74 14.09
CA PHE A 77 19.90 19.17 13.89
C PHE A 77 20.34 19.91 15.17
N ASN A 78 19.84 19.53 16.34
CA ASN A 78 20.23 20.16 17.62
C ASN A 78 21.61 19.70 18.14
N TYR A 79 22.12 18.54 17.71
CA TYR A 79 23.48 18.08 18.02
C TYR A 79 24.56 18.58 17.04
N THR A 80 24.19 19.38 16.03
CA THR A 80 25.12 19.91 15.01
C THR A 80 25.41 21.41 15.17
N ILE A 81 25.06 22.02 16.31
CA ILE A 81 25.51 23.37 16.72
C ILE A 81 26.25 23.29 18.05
#